data_AF-A0A453FNF8-F1
#
_entry.id   AF-A0A453FNF8-F1
#
_cell.length_a   1.000
_cell.length_b   1.000
_cell.length_c   1.000
_cell.angle_alpha   90.00
_cell.angle_beta   90.00
_cell.angle_gamma   90.00
#
_symmetry.space_group_name_H-M   'P 1'
#
loop_
_entity.id
_entity.type
_entity.pdbx_description
1 polymer ?
#
loop_
_entity_poly.entity_id
_entity_poly.type
_entity_poly.pdbx_seq_one_letter_code
_entity_poly.pdbx_strand_id
1 'polypeptide(L)'
;MKEVKNDKISFVWTQFSGLISYLRKRAEDPEKLKSCVAEAIALKTCDRKTARKRAKQICPELKAILSELDKKIKKLYDTLPENAMFIICTGHGDTPLVQRLKKMLNHREETVDSRENIVHALEDLQAQAEVALCFCCVKH
;
A
#
# COMPACT_ATOMS: atom_id res chain seq x y z
N MET A 1 9.54 13.13 -12.73
CA MET A 1 8.44 14.07 -12.48
C MET A 1 7.88 14.45 -13.84
N LYS A 2 6.64 14.05 -14.18
CA LYS A 2 5.98 14.49 -15.42
C LYS A 2 5.00 15.58 -15.03
N GLU A 3 5.28 16.82 -15.42
CA GLU A 3 4.42 17.97 -15.16
C GLU A 3 3.62 18.27 -16.43
N VAL A 4 2.29 18.29 -16.34
CA VAL A 4 1.46 18.95 -17.35
C VAL A 4 1.43 20.42 -16.97
N LYS A 5 2.06 21.28 -17.76
CA LYS A 5 2.15 22.71 -17.46
C LYS A 5 0.81 23.40 -17.79
N ASN A 6 0.08 23.76 -16.75
CA ASN A 6 -1.03 24.71 -16.80
C ASN A 6 -0.81 25.68 -15.64
N ASP A 7 -0.85 26.98 -15.89
CA ASP A 7 -0.56 28.01 -14.86
C ASP A 7 -1.53 27.94 -13.66
N LYS A 8 -2.68 27.29 -13.83
CA LYS A 8 -3.71 27.12 -12.81
C LYS A 8 -3.66 25.75 -12.10
N ILE A 9 -2.91 24.79 -12.63
CA ILE A 9 -2.90 23.41 -12.12
C ILE A 9 -1.46 22.88 -12.11
N SER A 10 -0.96 22.63 -10.91
CA SER A 10 0.31 21.92 -10.72
C SER A 10 0.04 20.44 -10.48
N PHE A 11 0.39 19.59 -11.45
CA PHE A 11 0.35 18.14 -11.28
C PHE A 11 1.72 17.62 -10.85
N VAL A 12 1.78 17.08 -9.64
CA VAL A 12 2.99 16.44 -9.11
C VAL A 12 2.75 14.95 -8.96
N TRP A 13 3.45 14.16 -9.77
CA TRP A 13 3.52 12.71 -9.59
C TRP A 13 4.87 12.33 -8.97
N THR A 14 4.82 11.64 -7.84
CA THR A 14 6.00 11.11 -7.16
C THR A 14 5.73 9.71 -6.63
N GLN A 15 6.73 8.84 -6.74
CA GLN A 15 6.73 7.54 -6.12
C GLN A 15 7.48 7.63 -4.79
N PHE A 16 6.83 7.23 -3.69
CA PHE A 16 7.48 7.22 -2.38
C PHE A 16 8.43 6.03 -2.24
N SER A 17 9.69 6.25 -2.60
CA SER A 17 10.77 5.25 -2.60
C SER A 17 10.91 4.49 -1.28
N GLY A 18 10.74 5.17 -0.15
CA GLY A 18 10.78 4.54 1.18
C GLY A 18 9.68 3.49 1.37
N LEU A 19 8.44 3.84 1.02
CA LEU A 19 7.29 2.93 1.15
C LEU A 19 7.41 1.75 0.19
N ILE A 20 7.73 1.99 -1.09
CA ILE A 20 7.85 0.89 -2.06
C ILE A 20 9.02 -0.05 -1.72
N SER A 21 10.14 0.48 -1.20
CA SER A 21 11.28 -0.33 -0.75
C SER A 21 10.88 -1.24 0.42
N TYR A 22 10.14 -0.68 1.40
CA TYR A 22 9.59 -1.45 2.51
C TYR A 22 8.67 -2.58 2.04
N LEU A 23 7.72 -2.28 1.15
CA LEU A 23 6.79 -3.29 0.61
C LEU A 23 7.52 -4.40 -0.15
N ARG A 24 8.55 -4.04 -0.93
CA ARG A 24 9.38 -5.03 -1.64
C ARG A 24 10.12 -5.95 -0.68
N LYS A 25 10.81 -5.38 0.32
CA LYS A 25 11.50 -6.16 1.36
C LYS A 25 10.56 -7.10 2.10
N ARG A 26 9.37 -6.61 2.46
CA ARG A 26 8.33 -7.41 3.13
C ARG A 26 7.85 -8.58 2.25
N ALA A 27 7.73 -8.37 0.94
CA ALA A 27 7.33 -9.43 0.01
C ALA A 27 8.43 -10.50 -0.21
N GLU A 28 9.71 -10.12 -0.05
CA GLU A 28 10.85 -11.02 -0.20
C GLU A 28 11.12 -11.86 1.07
N ASP A 29 10.68 -11.39 2.24
CA ASP A 29 10.80 -12.09 3.52
C ASP A 29 9.77 -13.25 3.64
N PRO A 30 10.20 -14.53 3.72
CA PRO A 30 9.30 -15.67 3.77
C PRO A 30 8.36 -15.69 4.98
N GLU A 31 8.84 -15.25 6.15
CA GLU A 31 8.04 -15.24 7.38
C GLU A 31 6.96 -14.16 7.32
N LYS A 32 7.32 -12.98 6.80
CA LYS A 32 6.35 -11.92 6.54
C LYS A 32 5.33 -12.35 5.50
N LEU A 33 5.77 -12.98 4.41
CA LEU A 33 4.90 -13.46 3.35
C LEU A 33 3.89 -14.49 3.87
N LYS A 34 4.36 -15.48 4.65
CA LYS A 34 3.51 -16.49 5.29
C LYS A 34 2.48 -15.85 6.22
N SER A 35 2.90 -14.89 7.04
CA SER A 35 2.00 -14.13 7.92
C SER A 35 0.94 -13.35 7.13
N CYS A 36 1.28 -12.76 5.99
CA CYS A 36 0.33 -12.05 5.13
C CYS A 36 -0.72 -12.97 4.52
N VAL A 37 -0.31 -14.16 4.04
CA VAL A 37 -1.22 -15.17 3.48
C VAL A 37 -2.19 -15.65 4.56
N ALA A 38 -1.67 -15.99 5.75
CA ALA A 38 -2.49 -16.39 6.88
C ALA A 38 -3.49 -15.30 7.32
N GLU A 39 -3.06 -14.03 7.34
CA GLU A 39 -3.93 -12.90 7.67
C GLU A 39 -5.04 -12.69 6.63
N ALA A 40 -4.70 -12.74 5.33
CA ALA A 40 -5.68 -12.62 4.25
C ALA A 40 -6.75 -13.71 4.33
N ILE A 41 -6.34 -14.95 4.61
CA ILE A 41 -7.27 -16.07 4.79
C ILE A 41 -8.12 -15.90 6.05
N ALA A 42 -7.51 -15.52 7.18
CA ALA A 42 -8.22 -15.29 8.43
C ALA A 42 -9.25 -14.16 8.33
N LEU A 43 -9.00 -13.13 7.52
CA LEU A 43 -9.97 -12.04 7.29
C LEU A 43 -11.24 -12.53 6.57
N LYS A 44 -11.17 -13.62 5.82
CA LYS A 44 -12.32 -14.26 5.17
C LYS A 44 -13.02 -15.28 6.05
N THR A 45 -12.28 -16.03 6.86
CA THR A 45 -12.82 -17.16 7.63
C THR A 45 -13.19 -16.83 9.08
N CYS A 46 -12.62 -15.77 9.68
CA CYS A 46 -12.93 -15.35 11.05
C CYS A 46 -13.95 -14.20 11.09
N ASP A 47 -14.66 -14.11 12.23
CA ASP A 47 -15.57 -13.01 12.53
C ASP A 47 -14.83 -11.66 12.39
N ARG A 48 -15.27 -10.83 11.44
CA ARG A 48 -14.55 -9.65 10.92
C ARG A 48 -14.10 -8.68 12.03
N LYS A 49 -14.75 -8.70 13.20
CA LYS A 49 -14.45 -7.81 14.33
C LYS A 49 -13.10 -8.12 15.02
N THR A 50 -12.70 -9.38 15.13
CA THR A 50 -11.45 -9.78 15.83
C THR A 50 -10.24 -9.76 14.89
N ALA A 51 -10.40 -10.22 13.64
CA ALA A 51 -9.33 -10.18 12.63
C ALA A 51 -8.86 -8.74 12.33
N ARG A 52 -9.81 -7.79 12.23
CA ARG A 52 -9.51 -6.37 11.97
C ARG A 52 -8.81 -5.64 13.12
N LYS A 53 -8.81 -6.19 14.35
CA LYS A 53 -8.06 -5.64 15.49
C LYS A 53 -6.57 -6.01 15.43
N ARG A 54 -6.22 -7.21 14.93
CA ARG A 54 -4.82 -7.64 14.76
C ARG A 54 -4.16 -7.00 13.54
N ALA A 55 -4.91 -6.79 12.46
CA ALA A 55 -4.48 -6.11 11.25
C ALA A 55 -4.02 -4.64 11.41
N LYS A 56 -4.27 -4.03 12.59
CA LYS A 56 -3.98 -2.61 12.86
C LYS A 56 -2.60 -2.34 13.43
N GLN A 57 -1.79 -3.36 13.73
CA GLN A 57 -0.51 -3.13 14.39
C GLN A 57 0.57 -2.79 13.36
N ILE A 58 0.64 -1.51 13.00
CA ILE A 58 1.69 -0.94 12.14
C ILE A 58 3.03 -1.13 12.84
N CYS A 59 3.98 -1.80 12.19
CA CYS A 59 5.32 -1.96 12.76
C CYS A 59 6.06 -0.61 12.85
N PRO A 60 7.04 -0.46 13.77
CA PRO A 60 7.75 0.80 13.97
C PRO A 60 8.41 1.34 12.69
N GLU A 61 8.95 0.46 11.84
CA GLU A 61 9.57 0.83 10.56
C GLU A 61 8.55 1.48 9.61
N LEU A 62 7.41 0.82 9.38
CA LEU A 62 6.35 1.37 8.53
C LEU A 62 5.81 2.68 9.11
N LYS A 63 5.65 2.77 10.44
CA LYS A 63 5.21 4.01 11.10
C LYS A 63 6.18 5.16 10.84
N ALA A 64 7.49 4.91 10.91
CA ALA A 64 8.50 5.92 10.62
C ALA A 64 8.43 6.42 9.17
N ILE A 65 8.30 5.49 8.21
CA ILE A 65 8.15 5.81 6.78
C ILE A 65 6.90 6.66 6.53
N LEU A 66 5.75 6.26 7.09
CA LEU A 66 4.50 6.99 6.96
C LEU A 66 4.57 8.37 7.63
N SER A 67 5.30 8.50 8.74
CA SER A 67 5.49 9.79 9.41
C SER A 67 6.38 10.74 8.60
N GLU A 68 7.37 10.22 7.88
CA GLU A 68 8.19 11.04 6.98
C GLU A 68 7.39 11.48 5.75
N LEU A 69 6.56 10.59 5.20
CA LEU A 69 5.62 10.89 4.13
C LEU A 69 4.65 12.01 4.52
N ASP A 70 4.04 11.90 5.71
CA ASP A 70 3.13 12.91 6.25
C ASP A 70 3.80 14.28 6.36
N LYS A 71 5.03 14.34 6.89
CA LYS A 71 5.82 15.59 6.95
C LYS A 71 6.05 16.21 5.57
N LYS A 72 6.30 15.40 4.53
CA LYS A 72 6.49 15.89 3.16
C LYS A 72 5.18 16.42 2.57
N ILE A 73 4.08 15.72 2.77
CA ILE A 73 2.74 16.15 2.35
C ILE A 73 2.37 17.47 3.03
N LYS A 74 2.60 17.57 4.35
CA LYS A 74 2.35 18.79 5.12
C LYS A 74 3.16 19.97 4.58
N LYS A 75 4.46 19.80 4.33
CA LYS A 75 5.29 20.85 3.71
C LYS A 75 4.75 21.32 2.37
N LEU A 76 4.26 20.40 1.53
CA LEU A 76 3.63 20.77 0.25
C LEU A 76 2.36 21.59 0.49
N TYR A 77 1.46 21.12 1.35
CA TYR A 77 0.25 21.83 1.71
C TYR A 77 0.53 23.24 2.28
N ASP A 78 1.52 23.36 3.16
CA ASP A 78 1.92 24.63 3.76
C ASP A 78 2.38 25.65 2.71
N THR A 79 2.95 25.20 1.59
CA THR A 79 3.41 26.08 0.49
C THR A 79 2.32 26.51 -0.48
N LEU A 80 1.13 25.90 -0.43
CA LEU A 80 0.02 26.25 -1.31
C LEU A 80 -0.55 27.63 -0.97
N PRO A 81 -1.05 28.40 -1.94
CA PRO A 81 -1.80 29.62 -1.66
C PRO A 81 -3.17 29.30 -1.03
N GLU A 82 -3.78 30.30 -0.40
CA GLU A 82 -5.14 30.18 0.11
C GLU A 82 -6.15 29.84 -0.99
N ASN A 83 -7.19 29.10 -0.64
CA ASN A 83 -8.20 28.57 -1.55
C ASN A 83 -7.67 27.58 -2.62
N ALA A 84 -6.42 27.13 -2.51
CA ALA A 84 -5.91 26.07 -3.36
C ALA A 84 -6.62 24.74 -3.06
N MET A 85 -7.06 24.03 -4.10
CA MET A 85 -7.50 22.65 -3.99
C MET A 85 -6.28 21.73 -3.97
N PHE A 86 -6.17 20.91 -2.93
CA PHE A 86 -5.11 19.94 -2.76
C PHE A 86 -5.66 18.52 -2.82
N ILE A 87 -5.20 17.75 -3.82
CA ILE A 87 -5.65 16.38 -4.07
C ILE A 87 -4.46 15.43 -3.93
N ILE A 88 -4.61 14.37 -3.12
CA ILE A 88 -3.62 13.31 -2.94
C ILE A 88 -4.26 11.98 -3.30
N CYS A 89 -3.66 11.27 -4.25
CA CYS A 89 -4.05 9.91 -4.60
C CYS A 89 -2.93 8.93 -4.25
N THR A 90 -3.26 7.83 -3.54
CA THR A 90 -2.26 6.83 -3.11
C THR A 90 -1.76 5.95 -4.26
N GLY A 91 -2.45 5.93 -5.40
CA GLY A 91 -2.21 4.97 -6.47
C GLY A 91 -2.54 3.54 -6.02
N HIS A 92 -1.83 2.56 -6.58
CA HIS A 92 -1.99 1.15 -6.20
C HIS A 92 -1.44 0.85 -4.80
N GLY A 93 -2.04 -0.15 -4.14
CA GLY A 93 -1.60 -0.66 -2.85
C GLY A 93 -0.35 -1.55 -2.92
N ASP A 94 -0.32 -2.62 -2.13
CA ASP A 94 0.84 -3.54 -2.02
C ASP A 94 1.01 -4.43 -3.26
N THR A 95 1.41 -3.83 -4.37
CA THR A 95 1.68 -4.53 -5.63
C THR A 95 2.90 -5.47 -5.57
N PRO A 96 3.99 -5.20 -4.82
CA PRO A 96 5.08 -6.17 -4.68
C PRO A 96 4.62 -7.51 -4.11
N LEU A 97 3.74 -7.50 -3.10
CA LEU A 97 3.17 -8.72 -2.51
C LEU A 97 2.38 -9.53 -3.54
N VAL A 98 1.48 -8.87 -4.29
CA VAL A 98 0.69 -9.50 -5.36
C VAL A 98 1.59 -10.12 -6.43
N GLN A 99 2.63 -9.41 -6.85
CA GLN A 99 3.59 -9.91 -7.83
C GLN A 99 4.37 -11.11 -7.32
N ARG A 100 4.78 -11.11 -6.05
CA ARG A 100 5.48 -12.25 -5.43
C ARG A 100 4.61 -13.50 -5.40
N LEU A 101 3.36 -13.40 -4.93
CA LEU A 101 2.44 -14.53 -4.88
C LEU A 101 2.15 -15.09 -6.29
N LYS A 102 1.97 -14.22 -7.30
CA LYS A 102 1.83 -14.64 -8.70
C LYS A 102 3.06 -15.40 -9.22
N LYS A 103 4.28 -14.94 -8.88
CA LYS A 103 5.52 -15.63 -9.27
C LYS A 103 5.58 -17.04 -8.67
N MET A 104 5.25 -17.20 -7.39
CA MET A 104 5.24 -18.51 -6.72
C MET A 104 4.27 -19.49 -7.38
N LEU A 105 3.06 -19.03 -7.74
CA LEU A 105 2.07 -19.86 -8.41
C LEU A 105 2.50 -20.30 -9.82
N ASN A 106 3.26 -19.46 -10.53
CA ASN A 106 3.65 -19.71 -11.92
C ASN A 106 4.96 -20.50 -12.06
N HIS A 107 5.91 -20.33 -11.13
CA HIS A 107 7.28 -20.87 -11.27
C HIS A 107 7.55 -22.10 -10.41
N ARG A 108 6.53 -22.64 -9.69
CA ARG A 108 6.71 -23.74 -8.70
C ARG A 108 7.89 -23.47 -7.74
N GLU A 109 8.10 -22.21 -7.38
CA GLU A 109 9.05 -21.84 -6.33
C GLU A 109 8.58 -22.44 -4.99
N GLU A 110 9.50 -22.61 -4.04
CA GLU A 110 9.20 -23.13 -2.71
C GLU A 110 8.07 -22.31 -2.07
N THR A 111 6.93 -22.98 -1.82
CA THR A 111 5.71 -22.31 -1.39
C THR A 111 5.68 -22.18 0.13
N VAL A 112 5.37 -20.99 0.64
CA VAL A 112 5.25 -20.73 2.08
C VAL A 112 3.98 -21.33 2.71
N ASP A 113 3.02 -21.75 1.87
CA ASP A 113 1.73 -22.34 2.23
C ASP A 113 1.19 -23.21 1.09
N SER A 114 0.03 -23.86 1.26
CA SER A 114 -0.65 -24.62 0.21
C SER A 114 -1.03 -23.73 -0.98
N ARG A 115 -1.10 -24.33 -2.17
CA ARG A 115 -1.41 -23.61 -3.41
C ARG A 115 -2.81 -22.99 -3.35
N GLU A 116 -3.78 -23.70 -2.80
CA GLU A 116 -5.15 -23.21 -2.63
C GLU A 116 -5.20 -21.97 -1.74
N ASN A 117 -4.48 -21.99 -0.61
CA ASN A 117 -4.37 -20.85 0.31
C ASN A 117 -3.77 -19.62 -0.36
N ILE A 118 -2.73 -19.82 -1.18
CA ILE A 118 -2.07 -18.73 -1.92
C ILE A 118 -3.03 -18.13 -2.96
N VAL A 119 -3.75 -18.95 -3.73
CA VAL A 119 -4.73 -18.46 -4.72
C VAL A 119 -5.82 -17.64 -4.02
N HIS A 120 -6.35 -18.15 -2.92
CA HIS A 120 -7.41 -17.50 -2.18
C HIS A 120 -6.98 -16.17 -1.54
N ALA A 121 -5.76 -16.11 -0.99
CA ALA A 121 -5.18 -14.86 -0.49
C ALA A 121 -4.90 -13.85 -1.61
N LEU A 122 -4.46 -14.34 -2.78
CA LEU A 122 -4.12 -13.50 -3.92
C LEU A 122 -5.33 -12.71 -4.45
N GLU A 123 -6.52 -13.31 -4.48
CA GLU A 123 -7.75 -12.62 -4.91
C GLU A 123 -8.01 -11.35 -4.10
N ASP A 124 -7.94 -11.44 -2.77
CA ASP A 124 -8.22 -10.31 -1.89
C ASP A 124 -7.11 -9.26 -1.93
N LEU A 125 -5.86 -9.72 -1.88
CA LEU A 125 -4.70 -8.83 -1.92
C LEU A 125 -4.62 -8.08 -3.26
N GLN A 126 -4.98 -8.73 -4.36
CA GLN A 126 -5.09 -8.08 -5.66
C GLN A 126 -6.21 -7.04 -5.68
N ALA A 127 -7.42 -7.41 -5.22
CA ALA A 127 -8.53 -6.47 -5.13
C ALA A 127 -8.18 -5.24 -4.27
N GLN A 128 -7.49 -5.42 -3.15
CA GLN A 128 -7.01 -4.32 -2.31
C GLN A 128 -5.94 -3.47 -2.99
N ALA A 129 -4.99 -4.09 -3.72
CA ALA A 129 -3.93 -3.37 -4.41
C ALA A 129 -4.43 -2.55 -5.62
N GLU A 130 -5.58 -2.93 -6.20
CA GLU A 130 -6.22 -2.22 -7.31
C GLU A 130 -7.05 -1.02 -6.86
N VAL A 131 -7.35 -0.89 -5.56
CA VAL A 131 -8.07 0.25 -4.98
C VAL A 131 -7.10 1.37 -4.62
N ALA A 132 -7.35 2.56 -5.16
CA ALA A 132 -6.67 3.79 -4.77
C ALA A 132 -7.53 4.61 -3.82
N LEU A 133 -6.90 5.26 -2.84
CA LEU A 133 -7.55 6.27 -2.01
C LEU A 133 -7.23 7.66 -2.57
N CYS A 134 -8.25 8.51 -2.60
CA CYS A 134 -8.14 9.91 -3.00
C CYS A 134 -8.61 10.79 -1.84
N PHE A 135 -7.76 11.73 -1.45
CA PHE A 135 -8.04 12.74 -0.43
C PHE A 135 -8.06 14.10 -1.10
N CYS A 136 -9.09 14.90 -0.84
CA CYS A 136 -9.24 16.23 -1.39
C CYS A 136 -9.56 17.20 -0.25
N CYS A 137 -8.85 18.33 -0.21
CA CYS A 137 -9.18 19.45 0.66
C CYS A 137 -8.97 20.78 -0.07
N VAL A 138 -9.58 21.83 0.47
CA VAL A 138 -9.32 23.21 0.08
C VAL A 138 -8.53 23.85 1.22
N LYS A 139 -7.45 24.57 0.88
CA LYS A 139 -6.68 25.32 1.88
C LYS A 139 -7.46 26.55 2.33
N HIS A 140 -7.51 26.73 3.65
CA HIS A 140 -8.17 27.81 4.37
C HIS A 140 -7.18 28.53 5.29
#